data_AF-A0A915KKR8-F1
#
_entry.id   AF-A0A915KKR8-F1
#
_cell.length_a   1.000
_cell.length_b   1.000
_cell.length_c   1.000
_cell.angle_alpha   90.00
_cell.angle_beta   90.00
_cell.angle_gamma   90.00
#
_symmetry.space_group_name_H-M   'P 1'
#
loop_
_entity.id
_entity.type
_entity.pdbx_description
1 polymer ?
#
loop_
_entity_poly.entity_id
_entity_poly.type
_entity_poly.pdbx_seq_one_letter_code
_entity_poly.pdbx_strand_id
1 'polypeptide(L)'
;MLFIAFSFKELDFNHCKIRKLENLERLKKIKFLGFRQNLIKRIENLDRLVSLTSLELYDNQLTKIDNLDLLINLEVLDLSFNRVRKIENLDRLIKLKKLFLVHNKIDRIENLDNLVNLEMLELGDNKIRVLENLQMLSQLKELYVGKNKIRKIENLDALENLQILSMQFNDNLLDQWTDVEELKDLPCLHTVYFERNPIYKDATYRRKMMLCLPQVKQIDATLCR
;
A
#
# COMPACT_ATOMS: atom_id res chain seq x y z
N MET A 1 -26.26 -5.49 -18.90
CA MET A 1 -26.98 -4.24 -18.56
C MET A 1 -26.53 -3.18 -19.56
N LEU A 2 -27.41 -2.71 -20.45
CA LEU A 2 -27.05 -1.71 -21.47
C LEU A 2 -26.79 -0.36 -20.78
N PHE A 3 -25.55 0.12 -20.78
CA PHE A 3 -25.25 1.50 -20.41
C PHE A 3 -25.54 2.43 -21.60
N ILE A 4 -26.71 3.07 -21.56
CA ILE A 4 -27.03 4.23 -22.39
C ILE A 4 -26.15 5.40 -21.94
N ALA A 5 -25.68 6.20 -22.90
CA ALA A 5 -24.68 7.26 -22.75
C ALA A 5 -25.06 8.34 -21.72
N PHE A 6 -24.71 8.10 -20.46
CA PHE A 6 -24.58 9.12 -19.45
C PHE A 6 -23.08 9.41 -19.25
N SER A 7 -22.73 10.68 -19.15
CA SER A 7 -21.36 11.14 -18.87
C SER A 7 -21.00 10.90 -17.40
N PHE A 8 -21.02 9.65 -16.96
CA PHE A 8 -20.60 9.31 -15.62
C PHE A 8 -19.09 9.53 -15.50
N LYS A 9 -18.70 10.32 -14.50
CA LYS A 9 -17.30 10.44 -14.06
C LYS A 9 -16.95 9.35 -13.06
N GLU A 10 -17.94 8.73 -12.44
CA GLU A 10 -17.76 7.76 -11.38
C GLU A 10 -18.77 6.63 -11.59
N LEU A 11 -18.31 5.39 -11.46
CA LEU A 11 -19.15 4.21 -11.44
C LEU A 11 -18.68 3.31 -10.32
N ASP A 12 -19.63 2.80 -9.55
CA ASP A 12 -19.37 1.91 -8.43
C ASP A 12 -20.26 0.67 -8.52
N PHE A 13 -19.62 -0.49 -8.61
CA PHE A 13 -20.23 -1.81 -8.75
C PHE A 13 -19.93 -2.70 -7.54
N ASN A 14 -20.02 -2.15 -6.34
CA ASN A 14 -19.78 -2.92 -5.12
C ASN A 14 -20.77 -4.08 -4.95
N HIS A 15 -20.24 -5.24 -4.55
CA HIS A 15 -21.05 -6.41 -4.19
C HIS A 15 -22.00 -6.95 -5.29
N CYS A 16 -21.59 -6.82 -6.56
CA CYS A 16 -22.44 -7.17 -7.71
C CYS A 16 -22.20 -8.60 -8.25
N LYS A 17 -21.32 -9.39 -7.62
CA LYS A 17 -20.91 -10.73 -8.07
C LYS A 17 -20.33 -10.75 -9.49
N ILE A 18 -19.75 -9.64 -9.93
CA ILE A 18 -19.14 -9.48 -11.25
C ILE A 18 -17.91 -10.38 -11.34
N ARG A 19 -17.78 -11.11 -12.45
CA ARG A 19 -16.67 -12.06 -12.67
C ARG A 19 -15.64 -11.56 -13.67
N LYS A 20 -16.02 -10.60 -14.52
CA LYS A 20 -15.22 -10.06 -15.61
C LYS A 20 -15.47 -8.56 -15.75
N LEU A 21 -14.42 -7.83 -16.12
CA LEU A 21 -14.49 -6.42 -16.46
C LEU A 21 -14.87 -6.33 -17.93
N GLU A 22 -16.13 -6.05 -18.23
CA GLU A 22 -16.65 -6.05 -19.61
C GLU A 22 -17.58 -4.86 -19.83
N ASN A 23 -17.76 -4.48 -21.11
CA ASN A 23 -18.60 -3.36 -21.53
C ASN A 23 -18.16 -1.98 -21.00
N LEU A 24 -16.87 -1.81 -20.68
CA LEU A 24 -16.31 -0.57 -20.15
C LEU A 24 -15.75 0.37 -21.24
N GLU A 25 -15.52 -0.12 -22.47
CA GLU A 25 -14.80 0.58 -23.55
C GLU A 25 -15.35 1.97 -23.92
N ARG A 26 -16.65 2.21 -23.65
CA ARG A 26 -17.32 3.48 -23.94
C ARG A 26 -17.10 4.54 -22.87
N LEU A 27 -16.60 4.17 -21.69
CA LEU A 27 -16.48 5.03 -20.51
C LEU A 27 -15.22 5.91 -20.55
N LYS A 28 -14.89 6.50 -21.71
CA LYS A 28 -13.63 7.23 -21.96
C LYS A 28 -13.40 8.50 -21.11
N LYS A 29 -14.41 8.93 -20.35
CA LYS A 29 -14.35 10.10 -19.46
C LYS A 29 -14.41 9.72 -17.97
N ILE A 30 -14.44 8.42 -17.66
CA ILE A 30 -14.52 7.93 -16.28
C ILE A 30 -13.27 8.31 -15.49
N LYS A 31 -13.46 8.72 -14.25
CA LYS A 31 -12.42 9.13 -13.29
C LYS A 31 -12.32 8.13 -12.15
N PHE A 32 -13.45 7.63 -11.67
CA PHE A 32 -13.52 6.62 -10.62
C PHE A 32 -14.21 5.36 -11.12
N LEU A 33 -13.64 4.20 -10.79
CA LEU A 33 -14.23 2.91 -11.09
C LEU A 33 -14.06 1.96 -9.90
N GLY A 34 -15.19 1.66 -9.24
CA GLY A 34 -15.26 0.78 -8.08
C GLY A 34 -15.83 -0.59 -8.43
N PHE A 35 -15.16 -1.64 -7.98
CA PHE A 35 -15.58 -3.03 -8.12
C PHE A 35 -15.32 -3.81 -6.82
N ARG A 36 -15.52 -3.20 -5.66
CA ARG A 36 -15.23 -3.85 -4.39
C ARG A 36 -16.14 -5.06 -4.16
N GLN A 37 -15.61 -6.12 -3.53
CA GLN A 37 -16.38 -7.32 -3.15
C GLN A 37 -17.03 -8.02 -4.34
N ASN A 38 -16.25 -8.30 -5.38
CA ASN A 38 -16.70 -9.02 -6.57
C ASN A 38 -15.92 -10.34 -6.73
N LEU A 39 -16.03 -10.97 -7.90
CA LEU A 39 -15.42 -12.26 -8.21
C LEU A 39 -14.45 -12.15 -9.39
N ILE A 40 -13.87 -10.96 -9.60
CA ILE A 40 -13.01 -10.65 -10.73
C ILE A 40 -11.68 -11.36 -10.57
N LYS A 41 -11.24 -12.07 -11.62
CA LYS A 41 -9.99 -12.87 -11.60
C LYS A 41 -8.85 -12.22 -12.36
N ARG A 42 -9.15 -11.28 -13.26
CA ARG A 42 -8.18 -10.62 -14.13
C ARG A 42 -8.58 -9.16 -14.33
N ILE A 43 -7.57 -8.30 -14.39
CA ILE A 43 -7.70 -6.92 -14.86
C ILE A 43 -7.68 -6.99 -16.38
N GLU A 44 -8.74 -6.55 -17.04
CA GLU A 44 -8.92 -6.62 -18.49
C GLU A 44 -9.87 -5.51 -18.96
N ASN A 45 -9.79 -5.15 -20.24
CA ASN A 45 -10.68 -4.18 -20.90
C ASN A 45 -10.68 -2.77 -20.26
N LEU A 46 -9.55 -2.35 -19.67
CA LEU A 46 -9.35 -1.00 -19.13
C LEU A 46 -8.49 -0.11 -20.03
N ASP A 47 -7.93 -0.64 -21.13
CA ASP A 47 -6.98 0.03 -22.03
C ASP A 47 -7.49 1.37 -22.61
N ARG A 48 -8.82 1.51 -22.77
CA ARG A 48 -9.45 2.74 -23.27
C ARG A 48 -9.73 3.79 -22.19
N LEU A 49 -9.56 3.45 -20.90
CA LEU A 49 -9.97 4.28 -19.76
C LEU A 49 -8.84 5.20 -19.28
N VAL A 50 -8.10 5.79 -20.21
CA VAL A 50 -6.93 6.65 -19.92
C VAL A 50 -7.24 7.86 -19.03
N SER A 51 -8.51 8.23 -18.89
CA SER A 51 -8.94 9.31 -18.00
C SER A 51 -9.00 8.91 -16.53
N LEU A 52 -8.96 7.62 -16.21
CA LEU A 52 -9.17 7.06 -14.87
C LEU A 52 -8.10 7.56 -13.89
N THR A 53 -8.54 8.00 -12.72
CA THR A 53 -7.70 8.53 -11.63
C THR A 53 -7.80 7.66 -10.38
N SER A 54 -8.88 6.90 -10.20
CA SER A 54 -9.05 5.96 -9.10
C SER A 54 -9.64 4.64 -9.57
N LEU A 55 -9.01 3.53 -9.20
CA LEU A 55 -9.45 2.17 -9.49
C LEU A 55 -9.47 1.36 -8.20
N GLU A 56 -10.64 0.80 -7.86
CA GLU A 56 -10.82 0.01 -6.66
C GLU A 56 -11.29 -1.41 -7.00
N LEU A 57 -10.44 -2.39 -6.74
CA LEU A 57 -10.67 -3.82 -6.95
C LEU A 57 -10.52 -4.60 -5.63
N TYR A 58 -10.77 -3.94 -4.51
CA TYR A 58 -10.80 -4.52 -3.16
C TYR A 58 -11.67 -5.79 -3.12
N ASP A 59 -11.22 -6.84 -2.42
CA ASP A 59 -11.95 -8.09 -2.22
C ASP A 59 -12.45 -8.70 -3.54
N ASN A 60 -11.49 -9.22 -4.29
CA ASN A 60 -11.69 -9.92 -5.56
C ASN A 60 -10.83 -11.20 -5.58
N GLN A 61 -10.58 -11.75 -6.77
CA GLN A 61 -9.83 -13.00 -6.95
C GLN A 61 -8.63 -12.81 -7.90
N LEU A 62 -8.10 -11.58 -7.98
CA LEU A 62 -6.94 -11.25 -8.81
C LEU A 62 -5.72 -12.04 -8.34
N THR A 63 -4.96 -12.58 -9.28
CA THR A 63 -3.71 -13.33 -9.00
C THR A 63 -2.48 -12.63 -9.53
N LYS A 64 -2.67 -11.64 -10.41
CA LYS A 64 -1.62 -10.89 -11.10
C LYS A 64 -2.09 -9.44 -11.28
N ILE A 65 -1.16 -8.50 -11.21
CA ILE A 65 -1.34 -7.12 -11.64
C ILE A 65 -0.96 -7.07 -13.13
N ASP A 66 -1.87 -6.67 -14.00
CA ASP A 66 -1.64 -6.60 -15.44
C ASP A 66 -2.60 -5.60 -16.08
N ASN A 67 -2.35 -5.20 -17.33
CA ASN A 67 -3.22 -4.31 -18.11
C ASN A 67 -3.53 -2.96 -17.44
N LEU A 68 -2.59 -2.42 -16.67
CA LEU A 68 -2.68 -1.08 -16.05
C LEU A 68 -1.75 -0.06 -16.70
N ASP A 69 -0.84 -0.49 -17.59
CA ASP A 69 0.24 0.31 -18.19
C ASP A 69 -0.24 1.54 -18.99
N LEU A 70 -1.48 1.52 -19.48
CA LEU A 70 -2.11 2.65 -20.18
C LEU A 70 -2.88 3.61 -19.26
N LEU A 71 -3.09 3.26 -17.99
CA LEU A 71 -3.82 4.07 -17.01
C LEU A 71 -2.92 5.13 -16.36
N ILE A 72 -2.13 5.84 -17.17
CA ILE A 72 -1.07 6.78 -16.74
C ILE A 72 -1.55 7.97 -15.88
N ASN A 73 -2.88 8.16 -15.76
CA ASN A 73 -3.48 9.18 -14.90
C ASN A 73 -3.94 8.66 -13.54
N LEU A 74 -3.70 7.39 -13.22
CA LEU A 74 -4.10 6.79 -11.97
C LEU A 74 -3.34 7.42 -10.79
N GLU A 75 -4.09 7.88 -9.79
CA GLU A 75 -3.59 8.45 -8.54
C GLU A 75 -3.85 7.52 -7.35
N VAL A 76 -4.93 6.72 -7.41
CA VAL A 76 -5.32 5.78 -6.36
C VAL A 76 -5.58 4.40 -6.96
N LEU A 77 -4.93 3.39 -6.39
CA LEU A 77 -5.12 1.99 -6.77
C LEU A 77 -5.30 1.13 -5.52
N ASP A 78 -6.46 0.49 -5.41
CA ASP A 78 -6.74 -0.48 -4.35
C ASP A 78 -6.91 -1.89 -4.93
N LEU A 79 -5.95 -2.76 -4.60
CA LEU A 79 -5.91 -4.18 -4.94
C LEU A 79 -5.94 -5.07 -3.69
N SER A 80 -6.38 -4.53 -2.56
CA SER A 80 -6.42 -5.24 -1.28
C SER A 80 -7.39 -6.42 -1.33
N PHE A 81 -7.17 -7.42 -0.47
CA PHE A 81 -7.97 -8.64 -0.38
C PHE A 81 -8.07 -9.38 -1.72
N ASN A 82 -6.91 -9.67 -2.31
CA ASN A 82 -6.78 -10.46 -3.52
C ASN A 82 -5.80 -11.63 -3.29
N ARG A 83 -5.22 -12.17 -4.37
CA ARG A 83 -4.28 -13.30 -4.32
C ARG A 83 -3.02 -12.99 -5.12
N VAL A 84 -2.69 -11.70 -5.26
CA VAL A 84 -1.51 -11.21 -5.97
C VAL A 84 -0.25 -11.68 -5.25
N ARG A 85 0.74 -12.14 -6.02
CA ARG A 85 2.02 -12.64 -5.49
C ARG A 85 3.19 -11.71 -5.76
N LYS A 86 3.07 -10.85 -6.78
CA LYS A 86 4.14 -9.99 -7.25
C LYS A 86 3.57 -8.61 -7.56
N ILE A 87 4.31 -7.59 -7.17
CA ILE A 87 4.09 -6.21 -7.63
C ILE A 87 4.74 -6.11 -9.01
N GLU A 88 3.97 -5.81 -10.04
CA GLU A 88 4.43 -5.75 -11.43
C GLU A 88 3.49 -4.87 -12.26
N ASN A 89 3.95 -4.41 -13.42
CA ASN A 89 3.16 -3.65 -14.39
C ASN A 89 2.58 -2.34 -13.83
N LEU A 90 3.30 -1.70 -12.89
CA LEU A 90 2.98 -0.39 -12.32
C LEU A 90 3.97 0.70 -12.76
N ASP A 91 5.02 0.35 -13.50
CA ASP A 91 6.16 1.21 -13.85
C ASP A 91 5.78 2.50 -14.60
N ARG A 92 4.63 2.52 -15.28
CA ARG A 92 4.11 3.70 -16.00
C ARG A 92 3.18 4.58 -15.17
N LEU A 93 2.77 4.13 -13.98
CA LEU A 93 1.80 4.84 -13.14
C LEU A 93 2.46 5.93 -12.28
N ILE A 94 3.26 6.79 -12.92
CA ILE A 94 4.08 7.80 -12.23
C ILE A 94 3.29 8.80 -11.39
N LYS A 95 1.97 8.94 -11.65
CA LYS A 95 1.06 9.81 -10.88
C LYS A 95 0.44 9.14 -9.67
N LEU A 96 0.72 7.86 -9.42
CA LEU A 96 0.14 7.12 -8.32
C LEU A 96 0.60 7.73 -6.99
N LYS A 97 -0.37 8.09 -6.14
CA LYS A 97 -0.16 8.67 -4.80
C LYS A 97 -0.50 7.69 -3.70
N LYS A 98 -1.45 6.79 -3.93
CA LYS A 98 -1.90 5.80 -2.95
C LYS A 98 -2.00 4.41 -3.57
N LEU A 99 -1.30 3.45 -2.97
CA LEU A 99 -1.32 2.05 -3.37
C LEU A 99 -1.66 1.16 -2.17
N PHE A 100 -2.78 0.44 -2.29
CA PHE A 100 -3.25 -0.50 -1.28
C PHE A 100 -3.15 -1.93 -1.80
N LEU A 101 -2.42 -2.77 -1.07
CA LEU A 101 -2.13 -4.16 -1.40
C LEU A 101 -2.35 -5.08 -0.18
N VAL A 102 -3.18 -4.67 0.78
CA VAL A 102 -3.46 -5.43 2.01
C VAL A 102 -3.97 -6.83 1.67
N HIS A 103 -3.62 -7.84 2.47
CA HIS A 103 -4.20 -9.18 2.35
C HIS A 103 -4.00 -9.77 0.95
N ASN A 104 -2.73 -9.90 0.56
CA ASN A 104 -2.29 -10.56 -0.66
C ASN A 104 -1.27 -11.66 -0.32
N LYS A 105 -0.45 -12.07 -1.28
CA LYS A 105 0.58 -13.12 -1.12
C LYS A 105 1.94 -12.61 -1.57
N ILE A 106 2.17 -11.30 -1.50
CA ILE A 106 3.40 -10.63 -1.93
C ILE A 106 4.50 -10.95 -0.92
N ASP A 107 5.65 -11.40 -1.40
CA ASP A 107 6.81 -11.74 -0.55
C ASP A 107 8.00 -10.79 -0.74
N ARG A 108 7.97 -9.93 -1.77
CA ARG A 108 9.00 -8.94 -2.07
C ARG A 108 8.40 -7.60 -2.48
N ILE A 109 9.05 -6.53 -2.05
CA ILE A 109 8.79 -5.18 -2.53
C ILE A 109 9.66 -4.99 -3.77
N GLU A 110 9.05 -4.82 -4.93
CA GLU A 110 9.76 -4.68 -6.21
C GLU A 110 8.91 -3.88 -7.20
N ASN A 111 9.54 -3.34 -8.25
CA ASN A 111 8.87 -2.63 -9.35
C ASN A 111 8.09 -1.38 -8.90
N LEU A 112 8.59 -0.69 -7.87
CA LEU A 112 8.03 0.58 -7.37
C LEU A 112 8.93 1.79 -7.69
N ASP A 113 10.10 1.58 -8.30
CA ASP A 113 11.14 2.61 -8.45
C ASP A 113 10.68 3.88 -9.20
N ASN A 114 9.71 3.75 -10.10
CA ASN A 114 9.15 4.86 -10.87
C ASN A 114 8.00 5.60 -10.16
N LEU A 115 7.48 5.07 -9.03
CA LEU A 115 6.35 5.65 -8.31
C LEU A 115 6.81 6.78 -7.37
N VAL A 116 7.58 7.72 -7.92
CA VAL A 116 8.24 8.79 -7.16
C VAL A 116 7.27 9.77 -6.48
N ASN A 117 5.99 9.77 -6.89
CA ASN A 117 4.91 10.57 -6.30
C ASN A 117 4.06 9.78 -5.28
N LEU A 118 4.44 8.54 -4.94
CA LEU A 118 3.69 7.72 -4.00
C LEU A 118 3.80 8.32 -2.60
N GLU A 119 2.67 8.67 -2.00
CA GLU A 119 2.58 9.26 -0.67
C GLU A 119 2.20 8.22 0.39
N MET A 120 1.45 7.19 0.01
CA MET A 120 0.97 6.14 0.90
C MET A 120 1.12 4.76 0.25
N LEU A 121 1.78 3.86 0.96
CA LEU A 121 1.97 2.46 0.57
C LEU A 121 1.50 1.54 1.71
N GLU A 122 0.51 0.72 1.40
CA GLU A 122 -0.07 -0.22 2.35
C GLU A 122 0.10 -1.66 1.87
N LEU A 123 0.88 -2.44 2.60
CA LEU A 123 1.35 -3.79 2.30
C LEU A 123 1.01 -4.77 3.44
N GLY A 124 0.08 -4.43 4.33
CA GLY A 124 -0.30 -5.28 5.45
C GLY A 124 -0.80 -6.66 5.06
N ASP A 125 -0.63 -7.66 5.94
CA ASP A 125 -1.10 -9.05 5.71
C ASP A 125 -0.57 -9.65 4.40
N ASN A 126 0.75 -9.65 4.24
CA ASN A 126 1.48 -10.23 3.13
C ASN A 126 2.55 -11.21 3.65
N LYS A 127 3.61 -11.47 2.88
CA LYS A 127 4.69 -12.40 3.21
C LYS A 127 6.07 -11.76 3.14
N ILE A 128 6.14 -10.43 3.21
CA ILE A 128 7.36 -9.64 3.06
C ILE A 128 8.29 -9.91 4.24
N ARG A 129 9.58 -10.08 3.97
CA ARG A 129 10.60 -10.38 4.99
C ARG A 129 11.62 -9.27 5.17
N VAL A 130 11.81 -8.44 4.15
CA VAL A 130 12.86 -7.42 4.08
C VAL A 130 12.21 -6.16 3.51
N LEU A 131 12.59 -5.02 4.08
CA LEU A 131 12.29 -3.71 3.51
C LEU A 131 13.37 -3.43 2.45
N GLU A 132 13.00 -3.51 1.18
CA GLU A 132 13.89 -3.31 0.03
C GLU A 132 13.17 -2.49 -1.04
N ASN A 133 13.93 -1.83 -1.92
CA ASN A 133 13.40 -1.13 -3.10
C ASN A 133 12.41 0.01 -2.77
N LEU A 134 12.65 0.74 -1.67
CA LEU A 134 11.87 1.90 -1.25
C LEU A 134 12.60 3.23 -1.49
N GLN A 135 13.89 3.21 -1.82
CA GLN A 135 14.77 4.38 -1.89
C GLN A 135 14.32 5.47 -2.87
N MET A 136 13.57 5.10 -3.92
CA MET A 136 13.07 6.06 -4.90
C MET A 136 11.75 6.73 -4.50
N LEU A 137 11.09 6.25 -3.44
CA LEU A 137 9.79 6.73 -2.98
C LEU A 137 9.93 7.99 -2.11
N SER A 138 10.61 9.01 -2.65
CA SER A 138 10.97 10.24 -1.93
C SER A 138 9.77 11.01 -1.35
N GLN A 139 8.57 10.84 -1.90
CA GLN A 139 7.34 11.49 -1.42
C GLN A 139 6.54 10.65 -0.41
N LEU A 140 7.04 9.46 -0.04
CA LEU A 140 6.31 8.55 0.84
C LEU A 140 6.21 9.12 2.25
N LYS A 141 4.97 9.29 2.72
CA LYS A 141 4.63 9.80 4.06
C LYS A 141 4.14 8.69 4.96
N GLU A 142 3.47 7.69 4.40
CA GLU A 142 2.82 6.65 5.18
C GLU A 142 3.18 5.27 4.63
N LEU A 143 3.84 4.46 5.47
CA LEU A 143 4.21 3.09 5.15
C LEU A 143 3.59 2.13 6.17
N TYR A 144 2.77 1.23 5.66
CA TYR A 144 2.11 0.20 6.46
C TYR A 144 2.55 -1.19 5.98
N VAL A 145 3.19 -1.93 6.87
CA VAL A 145 3.75 -3.27 6.61
C VAL A 145 3.39 -4.24 7.74
N GLY A 146 2.29 -3.97 8.45
CA GLY A 146 1.81 -4.83 9.54
C GLY A 146 1.50 -6.26 9.08
N LYS A 147 1.57 -7.24 9.98
CA LYS A 147 1.27 -8.65 9.66
C LYS A 147 2.06 -9.18 8.44
N ASN A 148 3.38 -8.96 8.41
CA ASN A 148 4.30 -9.51 7.41
C ASN A 148 5.23 -10.54 8.07
N LYS A 149 6.50 -10.63 7.69
CA LYS A 149 7.53 -11.49 8.33
C LYS A 149 8.84 -10.74 8.49
N ILE A 150 8.75 -9.42 8.65
CA ILE A 150 9.90 -8.52 8.70
C ILE A 150 10.59 -8.69 10.05
N ARG A 151 11.91 -8.92 10.01
CA ARG A 151 12.74 -9.12 11.22
C ARG A 151 13.53 -7.89 11.61
N LYS A 152 13.83 -7.03 10.65
CA LYS A 152 14.74 -5.91 10.78
C LYS A 152 14.16 -4.69 10.06
N ILE A 153 14.40 -3.52 10.64
CA ILE A 153 14.18 -2.24 9.99
C ILE A 153 15.51 -1.83 9.35
N GLU A 154 15.50 -1.63 8.05
CA GLU A 154 16.66 -1.24 7.26
C GLU A 154 16.19 -0.62 5.94
N ASN A 155 17.08 0.11 5.26
CA ASN A 155 16.83 0.72 3.94
C ASN A 155 15.66 1.74 3.92
N LEU A 156 15.45 2.47 5.03
CA LEU A 156 14.45 3.55 5.12
C LEU A 156 15.09 4.94 5.16
N ASP A 157 16.41 5.04 5.17
CA ASP A 157 17.22 6.26 5.27
C ASP A 157 16.88 7.31 4.20
N ALA A 158 16.50 6.87 3.00
CA ALA A 158 16.09 7.77 1.91
C ALA A 158 14.66 8.35 2.06
N LEU A 159 13.85 7.86 3.01
CA LEU A 159 12.45 8.25 3.18
C LEU A 159 12.30 9.47 4.09
N GLU A 160 12.92 10.59 3.73
CA GLU A 160 12.99 11.81 4.56
C GLU A 160 11.60 12.39 4.92
N ASN A 161 10.59 12.15 4.06
CA ASN A 161 9.22 12.60 4.26
C ASN A 161 8.33 11.63 5.04
N LEU A 162 8.86 10.48 5.48
CA LEU A 162 8.09 9.46 6.18
C LEU A 162 7.61 10.00 7.52
N GLN A 163 6.30 9.98 7.72
CA GLN A 163 5.61 10.51 8.90
C GLN A 163 5.06 9.39 9.79
N ILE A 164 4.58 8.32 9.15
CA ILE A 164 3.93 7.18 9.79
C ILE A 164 4.57 5.89 9.31
N LEU A 165 5.09 5.10 10.27
CA LEU A 165 5.52 3.72 10.04
C LEU A 165 4.71 2.76 10.90
N SER A 166 3.97 1.86 10.24
CA SER A 166 3.17 0.85 10.94
C SER A 166 3.69 -0.55 10.63
N MET A 167 4.18 -1.23 11.66
CA MET A 167 4.64 -2.63 11.60
C MET A 167 3.86 -3.52 12.57
N GLN A 168 2.67 -3.08 13.00
CA GLN A 168 1.82 -3.75 13.98
C GLN A 168 1.41 -5.19 13.59
N PHE A 169 1.00 -5.96 14.60
CA PHE A 169 0.55 -7.36 14.53
C PHE A 169 1.63 -8.45 14.46
N ASN A 170 1.28 -9.62 15.00
CA ASN A 170 2.15 -10.73 15.42
C ASN A 170 3.03 -11.38 14.34
N ASP A 171 2.80 -11.13 13.06
CA ASP A 171 3.56 -11.84 12.03
C ASP A 171 4.91 -11.17 11.73
N ASN A 172 5.07 -9.87 12.07
CA ASN A 172 6.40 -9.26 12.11
C ASN A 172 7.18 -9.73 13.35
N LEU A 173 8.50 -9.76 13.20
CA LEU A 173 9.43 -10.48 14.07
C LEU A 173 10.54 -9.57 14.58
N LEU A 174 10.26 -8.27 14.71
CA LEU A 174 11.20 -7.27 15.19
C LEU A 174 11.56 -7.52 16.67
N ASP A 175 12.79 -7.92 16.95
CA ASP A 175 13.25 -8.32 18.30
C ASP A 175 14.49 -7.58 18.82
N GLN A 176 15.14 -6.75 18.00
CA GLN A 176 16.29 -5.94 18.40
C GLN A 176 15.96 -4.45 18.50
N TRP A 177 16.51 -3.80 19.53
CA TRP A 177 16.40 -2.34 19.68
C TRP A 177 17.27 -1.58 18.68
N THR A 178 18.36 -2.17 18.19
CA THR A 178 19.21 -1.58 17.15
C THR A 178 18.43 -1.28 15.88
N ASP A 179 17.44 -2.09 15.55
CA ASP A 179 16.58 -1.88 14.38
C ASP A 179 15.69 -0.64 14.55
N VAL A 180 15.24 -0.38 15.79
CA VAL A 180 14.47 0.84 16.09
C VAL A 180 15.36 2.08 15.97
N GLU A 181 16.63 1.99 16.35
CA GLU A 181 17.60 3.09 16.26
C GLU A 181 17.86 3.55 14.81
N GLU A 182 17.66 2.68 13.81
CA GLU A 182 17.76 3.04 12.37
C GLU A 182 16.76 4.14 11.96
N LEU A 183 15.69 4.34 12.74
CA LEU A 183 14.67 5.36 12.47
C LEU A 183 15.00 6.72 13.07
N LYS A 184 16.06 6.84 13.89
CA LYS A 184 16.38 8.06 14.65
C LYS A 184 16.66 9.25 13.73
N ASP A 185 17.17 9.00 12.52
CA ASP A 185 17.60 10.01 11.58
C ASP A 185 16.48 10.42 10.60
N LEU A 186 15.27 9.83 10.71
CA LEU A 186 14.10 10.22 9.91
C LEU A 186 13.43 11.47 10.52
N PRO A 187 13.54 12.64 9.87
CA PRO A 187 13.19 13.92 10.50
C PRO A 187 11.69 14.15 10.62
N CYS A 188 10.89 13.59 9.71
CA CYS A 188 9.44 13.76 9.68
C CYS A 188 8.69 12.68 10.46
N LEU A 189 9.37 11.61 10.91
CA LEU A 189 8.71 10.47 11.54
C LEU A 189 8.16 10.86 12.90
N HIS A 190 6.84 10.92 13.03
CA HIS A 190 6.19 11.33 14.26
C HIS A 190 5.25 10.27 14.85
N THR A 191 4.91 9.24 14.09
CA THR A 191 4.03 8.15 14.56
C THR A 191 4.58 6.78 14.16
N VAL A 192 4.68 5.88 15.14
CA VAL A 192 5.07 4.48 14.92
C VAL A 192 4.08 3.53 15.57
N TYR A 193 3.81 2.40 14.93
CA TYR A 193 3.00 1.31 15.48
C TYR A 193 3.80 0.00 15.45
N PHE A 194 4.39 -0.39 16.58
CA PHE A 194 5.18 -1.63 16.72
C PHE A 194 4.55 -2.63 17.69
N GLU A 195 3.37 -2.34 18.22
CA GLU A 195 2.62 -3.29 19.03
C GLU A 195 2.55 -4.68 18.39
N ARG A 196 2.64 -5.71 19.24
CA ARG A 196 2.65 -7.12 18.85
C ARG A 196 3.88 -7.59 18.03
N ASN A 197 4.96 -6.81 18.00
CA ASN A 197 6.28 -7.35 17.68
C ASN A 197 6.99 -7.91 18.93
N PRO A 198 8.00 -8.78 18.81
CA PRO A 198 8.78 -9.25 19.95
C PRO A 198 9.30 -8.14 20.88
N ILE A 199 9.77 -7.00 20.36
CA ILE A 199 10.20 -5.84 21.17
C ILE A 199 9.11 -5.31 22.11
N TYR A 200 7.83 -5.49 21.77
CA TYR A 200 6.70 -5.03 22.57
C TYR A 200 6.60 -5.75 23.92
N LYS A 201 7.22 -6.95 24.06
CA LYS A 201 7.24 -7.71 25.30
C LYS A 201 8.21 -7.14 26.35
N ASP A 202 9.07 -6.20 25.96
CA ASP A 202 9.97 -5.53 26.88
C ASP A 202 9.16 -4.71 27.90
N ALA A 203 9.34 -4.96 29.20
CA ALA A 203 8.64 -4.24 30.27
C ALA A 203 8.90 -2.72 30.25
N THR A 204 9.98 -2.29 29.61
CA THR A 204 10.38 -0.89 29.42
C THR A 204 10.16 -0.38 28.01
N TYR A 205 9.44 -1.13 27.15
CA TYR A 205 9.22 -0.84 25.73
C TYR A 205 8.94 0.64 25.44
N ARG A 206 7.93 1.24 26.09
CA ARG A 206 7.61 2.65 25.83
C ARG A 206 8.74 3.62 26.18
N ARG A 207 9.42 3.39 27.30
CA ARG A 207 10.56 4.23 27.71
C ARG A 207 11.70 4.12 26.71
N LYS A 208 12.05 2.91 26.29
CA LYS A 208 13.10 2.68 25.29
C LYS A 208 12.74 3.27 23.94
N MET A 209 11.49 3.13 23.47
CA MET A 209 11.00 3.79 22.26
C MET A 209 11.22 5.30 22.31
N MET A 210 10.83 5.96 23.41
CA MET A 210 11.02 7.41 23.57
C MET A 210 12.50 7.83 23.65
N LEU A 211 13.38 6.95 24.16
CA LEU A 211 14.84 7.20 24.19
C LEU A 211 15.48 7.02 22.81
N CYS A 212 15.06 6.01 22.06
CA CYS A 212 15.60 5.73 20.72
C CYS A 212 15.06 6.73 19.69
N LEU A 213 13.79 7.13 19.82
CA LEU A 213 13.05 7.95 18.88
C LEU A 213 12.44 9.19 19.56
N PRO A 214 13.27 10.14 20.03
CA PRO A 214 12.79 11.33 20.71
C PRO A 214 11.94 12.26 19.82
N GLN A 215 12.02 12.12 18.49
CA GLN A 215 11.20 12.88 17.54
C GLN A 215 9.75 12.36 17.43
N VAL A 216 9.49 11.12 17.86
CA VAL A 216 8.18 10.47 17.72
C VAL A 216 7.20 11.01 18.77
N LYS A 217 6.04 11.47 18.30
CA LYS A 217 4.95 12.04 19.11
C LYS A 217 3.90 11.03 19.51
N GLN A 218 3.79 9.92 18.76
CA GLN A 218 2.84 8.86 19.03
C GLN A 218 3.49 7.49 18.84
N ILE A 219 3.37 6.65 19.86
CA ILE A 219 3.78 5.24 19.80
C ILE A 219 2.52 4.40 20.04
N ASP A 220 2.17 3.57 19.06
CA ASP A 220 0.97 2.76 19.00
C ASP A 220 -0.30 3.63 19.17
N ALA A 221 -1.24 3.23 20.02
CA ALA A 221 -2.49 3.94 20.26
C ALA A 221 -2.37 5.17 21.20
N THR A 222 -1.18 5.52 21.71
CA THR A 222 -1.03 6.54 22.76
C THR A 222 0.07 7.56 22.44
N LEU A 223 -0.23 8.83 22.72
CA LEU A 223 0.72 9.95 22.59
C LEU A 223 1.89 9.82 23.58
N CYS A 224 3.07 10.26 23.16
CA CYS A 224 4.22 10.50 24.03
C CYS A 224 3.89 11.71 24.93
N ARG A 225 4.05 11.55 26.25
CA ARG A 225 3.85 12.62 27.24
C ARG A 225 5.19 13.08 27.78
#